data_AF-A0A1N7KG15-F1
#
_entry.id   AF-A0A1N7KG15-F1
#
_cell.length_a   1.000
_cell.length_b   1.000
_cell.length_c   1.000
_cell.angle_alpha   90.00
_cell.angle_beta   90.00
_cell.angle_gamma   90.00
#
_symmetry.space_group_name_H-M   'P 1'
#
loop_
_entity.id
_entity.type
_entity.pdbx_description
1 polymer ?
#
loop_
_entity_poly.entity_id
_entity_poly.type
_entity_poly.pdbx_seq_one_letter_code
_entity_poly.pdbx_strand_id
1 'polypeptide(L)'
;MKFLKEGQTYSLNSTPIAKLMLGLLGSVAEFERAIIRERQAEGIAKAKARGVYKGRATVLNEEQVAQARTWVGEGIPKAEVARRLGIGRTTLYKYLNQ
;
A
#
# COMPACT_ATOMS: atom_id res chain seq x y z
N MET A 1 -17.45 15.24 19.20
CA MET A 1 -16.26 14.54 19.75
C MET A 1 -16.47 14.35 21.25
N LYS A 2 -16.32 13.13 21.77
CA LYS A 2 -16.49 12.83 23.21
C LYS A 2 -15.14 12.42 23.77
N PHE A 3 -14.63 13.17 24.73
CA PHE A 3 -13.42 12.83 25.47
C PHE A 3 -13.84 12.04 26.71
N LEU A 4 -13.48 10.75 26.75
CA LEU A 4 -13.98 9.80 27.75
C LEU A 4 -13.38 10.04 29.15
N LYS A 5 -12.16 10.59 29.23
CA LYS A 5 -11.43 10.79 30.48
C LYS A 5 -11.85 12.07 31.20
N GLU A 6 -12.15 13.12 30.44
CA GLU A 6 -12.49 14.45 30.95
C GLU A 6 -14.01 14.69 31.04
N GLY A 7 -14.84 13.75 30.55
CA GLY A 7 -16.29 13.86 30.56
C GLY A 7 -16.87 14.90 29.60
N GLN A 8 -16.03 15.51 28.77
CA GLN A 8 -16.42 16.64 27.92
C GLN A 8 -16.94 16.14 26.56
N THR A 9 -18.11 16.65 26.17
CA THR A 9 -18.75 16.36 24.88
C THR A 9 -18.85 17.63 24.06
N TYR A 10 -18.09 17.70 22.97
CA TYR A 10 -18.16 18.80 22.00
C TYR A 10 -19.07 18.39 20.85
N SER A 11 -20.12 19.17 20.59
CA SER A 11 -21.11 18.92 19.52
C SER A 11 -21.25 20.13 18.60
N LEU A 12 -21.74 19.95 17.37
CA LEU A 12 -21.91 21.04 16.41
C LEU A 12 -22.91 22.13 16.88
N ASN A 13 -23.77 21.80 17.85
CA ASN A 13 -24.79 22.68 18.44
C ASN A 13 -24.37 23.29 19.79
N SER A 14 -23.07 23.27 20.11
CA SER A 14 -22.55 23.86 21.34
C SER A 14 -22.12 25.33 21.14
N THR A 15 -21.81 26.01 22.26
CA THR A 15 -21.52 27.46 22.31
C THR A 15 -20.50 27.89 21.24
N PRO A 16 -20.49 29.18 20.82
CA PRO A 16 -19.51 29.70 19.85
C PRO A 16 -18.05 29.32 20.16
N ILE A 17 -17.70 29.22 21.45
CA ILE A 17 -16.37 28.78 21.94
C ILE A 17 -16.08 27.32 21.56
N ALA A 18 -17.04 26.41 21.73
CA ALA A 18 -16.85 25.00 21.40
C ALA A 18 -16.70 24.78 19.89
N LYS A 19 -17.39 25.58 19.05
CA LYS A 19 -17.20 25.57 17.60
C LYS A 19 -15.80 26.06 17.20
N LEU A 20 -15.32 27.13 17.84
CA LEU A 20 -13.95 27.64 17.64
C LEU A 20 -12.90 26.59 18.01
N MET A 21 -13.04 25.96 19.18
CA MET A 21 -12.10 24.93 19.64
C MET A 21 -12.08 23.71 18.73
N LEU A 22 -13.23 23.27 18.22
CA LEU A 22 -13.30 22.18 17.25
C LEU A 22 -12.56 22.52 15.95
N GLY A 23 -12.72 23.75 15.45
CA GLY A 23 -12.00 24.23 14.27
C GLY A 23 -10.49 24.26 14.49
N LEU A 24 -10.04 24.81 15.62
CA LEU A 24 -8.63 24.85 15.99
C LEU A 24 -8.01 23.45 16.07
N LEU A 25 -8.69 22.51 16.73
CA LEU A 25 -8.25 21.11 16.81
C LEU A 25 -8.16 20.45 15.43
N GLY A 26 -9.11 20.76 14.53
CA GLY A 26 -9.07 20.32 13.14
C GLY A 26 -7.82 20.85 12.42
N SER A 27 -7.54 22.15 12.53
CA SER A 27 -6.36 22.76 11.92
C SER A 27 -5.04 22.22 12.48
N VAL A 28 -4.96 21.96 13.79
CA VAL A 28 -3.79 21.33 14.41
C VAL A 28 -3.58 19.92 13.86
N ALA A 29 -4.63 19.12 13.75
CA ALA A 29 -4.55 17.77 13.19
C ALA A 29 -4.09 17.77 11.72
N GLU A 30 -4.54 18.74 10.92
CA GLU A 30 -4.07 18.91 9.54
C GLU A 30 -2.61 19.32 9.47
N PHE A 31 -2.19 20.26 10.33
CA PHE A 31 -0.80 20.70 10.44
C PHE A 31 0.15 19.55 10.81
N GLU A 32 -0.18 18.76 11.84
CA GLU A 32 0.61 17.60 12.24
C GLU A 32 0.71 16.56 11.11
N ARG A 33 -0.41 16.29 10.41
CA ARG A 33 -0.42 15.39 9.27
C ARG A 33 0.48 15.88 8.13
N ALA A 34 0.54 17.18 7.88
CA ALA A 34 1.41 17.77 6.87
C ALA A 34 2.90 17.53 7.21
N ILE A 35 3.30 17.80 8.46
CA ILE A 35 4.69 17.56 8.93
C ILE A 35 5.06 16.07 8.83
N ILE A 36 4.17 15.17 9.23
CA ILE A 36 4.43 13.72 9.12
C ILE A 36 4.69 13.32 7.67
N ARG A 37 3.90 13.84 6.73
CA ARG A 37 4.05 13.54 5.29
C ARG A 37 5.35 14.09 4.73
N GLU A 38 5.75 15.30 5.12
CA GLU A 38 7.02 15.89 4.72
C GLU A 38 8.21 15.01 5.15
N ARG A 39 8.26 14.64 6.43
CA ARG A 39 9.29 13.75 6.97
C ARG A 39 9.27 12.36 6.31
N GLN A 40 8.08 11.83 6.04
CA GLN A 40 7.94 10.56 5.32
C GLN A 40 8.51 10.68 3.90
N ALA A 41 8.23 11.77 3.18
CA ALA A 41 8.74 11.99 1.84
C ALA A 41 10.27 12.08 1.81
N GLU A 42 10.87 12.80 2.76
CA GLU A 42 12.34 12.83 2.93
C GLU A 42 12.92 11.44 3.19
N GLY A 43 12.29 10.65 4.06
CA GLY A 43 12.69 9.28 4.36
C GLY A 43 12.62 8.38 3.12
N ILE A 44 11.53 8.47 2.35
CA ILE A 44 11.36 7.76 1.08
C ILE A 44 12.44 8.17 0.08
N ALA A 45 12.74 9.47 -0.06
CA ALA A 45 13.78 9.96 -0.96
C ALA A 45 15.16 9.39 -0.61
N LYS A 46 15.53 9.40 0.67
CA LYS A 46 16.78 8.79 1.17
C LYS A 46 16.81 7.27 0.92
N ALA A 47 15.70 6.57 1.16
CA ALA A 47 15.61 5.12 0.91
C ALA A 47 15.66 4.76 -0.59
N LYS A 48 15.08 5.60 -1.47
CA LYS A 48 15.21 5.47 -2.93
C LYS A 48 16.65 5.68 -3.38
N ALA A 49 17.33 6.72 -2.87
CA ALA A 49 18.74 6.98 -3.19
C ALA A 49 19.66 5.82 -2.77
N ARG A 50 19.33 5.12 -1.67
CA ARG A 50 20.02 3.90 -1.24
C ARG A 50 19.62 2.63 -2.01
N GLY A 51 18.68 2.69 -2.94
CA GLY A 51 18.23 1.53 -3.71
C GLY A 51 17.44 0.48 -2.93
N VAL A 52 16.85 0.84 -1.79
CA VAL A 52 16.10 -0.12 -0.93
C VAL A 52 14.81 -0.59 -1.61
N TYR A 53 14.16 0.27 -2.39
CA TYR A 53 12.92 -0.06 -3.10
C TYR A 53 13.21 -0.91 -4.35
N LYS A 54 12.97 -2.22 -4.25
CA LYS A 54 13.09 -3.19 -5.37
C LYS A 54 11.75 -3.53 -6.04
N GLY A 55 10.71 -2.74 -5.76
CA GLY A 55 9.35 -3.00 -6.23
C GLY A 55 8.70 -4.18 -5.50
N ARG A 56 7.62 -4.72 -6.09
CA ARG A 56 6.95 -5.92 -5.58
C ARG A 56 7.87 -7.11 -5.78
N ALA A 57 8.04 -7.94 -4.75
CA ALA A 57 8.77 -9.20 -4.86
C ALA A 57 8.21 -10.05 -6.03
N THR A 58 9.11 -10.59 -6.84
CA THR A 58 8.75 -11.55 -7.89
C THR A 58 8.16 -12.80 -7.25
N VAL A 59 7.08 -13.31 -7.84
CA VAL A 59 6.37 -14.49 -7.31
C VAL A 59 7.05 -15.78 -7.78
N LEU A 60 7.60 -15.77 -8.99
CA LEU A 60 8.39 -16.86 -9.55
C LEU A 60 9.87 -16.48 -9.61
N ASN A 61 10.74 -17.46 -9.38
CA ASN A 61 12.17 -17.38 -9.71
C ASN A 61 12.42 -17.71 -11.19
N GLU A 62 13.65 -17.50 -11.67
CA GLU A 62 14.00 -17.71 -13.09
C GLU A 62 13.81 -19.16 -13.54
N GLU A 63 14.13 -20.13 -12.68
CA GLU A 63 13.96 -21.56 -12.96
C GLU A 63 12.49 -21.92 -13.16
N GLN A 64 11.60 -21.40 -12.32
CA GLN A 64 10.15 -21.61 -12.43
C GLN A 64 9.59 -20.96 -13.71
N VAL A 65 10.12 -19.82 -14.13
CA VAL A 65 9.73 -19.18 -15.39
C VAL A 65 10.21 -20.01 -16.58
N ALA A 66 11.42 -20.55 -16.55
CA ALA A 66 11.93 -21.45 -17.57
C ALA A 66 11.08 -22.73 -17.65
N GLN A 67 10.76 -23.34 -16.50
CA GLN A 67 9.89 -24.51 -16.42
C GLN A 67 8.49 -24.22 -16.98
N ALA A 68 7.93 -23.05 -16.68
CA ALA A 68 6.65 -22.60 -17.23
C ALA A 68 6.68 -22.51 -18.76
N ARG A 69 7.78 -21.98 -19.33
CA ARG A 69 7.96 -21.88 -20.79
C ARG A 69 8.05 -23.27 -21.43
N THR A 70 8.78 -24.20 -20.82
CA THR A 70 8.88 -25.59 -21.29
C THR A 70 7.52 -26.28 -21.30
N TRP A 71 6.78 -26.27 -20.19
CA TRP A 71 5.46 -26.91 -20.10
C TRP A 71 4.45 -26.33 -21.09
N VAL A 72 4.49 -25.01 -21.31
CA VAL A 72 3.64 -24.38 -22.33
C VAL A 72 4.05 -24.79 -23.75
N GLY A 73 5.35 -24.94 -24.01
CA GLY A 73 5.89 -25.44 -25.28
C GLY A 73 5.54 -26.91 -25.56
N GLU A 74 5.44 -27.73 -24.51
CA GLU A 74 4.95 -29.11 -24.56
C GLU A 74 3.42 -29.22 -24.77
N GLY A 75 2.71 -28.09 -24.83
CA GLY A 75 1.28 -28.02 -25.08
C GLY A 75 0.41 -28.12 -23.82
N ILE A 76 0.99 -28.10 -22.61
CA ILE A 76 0.21 -28.12 -21.37
C ILE A 76 -0.61 -26.82 -21.28
N PRO A 77 -1.94 -26.90 -21.00
CA PRO A 77 -2.78 -25.72 -20.90
C PRO A 77 -2.24 -24.71 -19.88
N LYS A 78 -2.15 -23.44 -20.27
CA LYS A 78 -1.66 -22.33 -19.41
C LYS A 78 -2.40 -22.23 -18.07
N ALA A 79 -3.67 -22.61 -18.02
CA ALA A 79 -4.45 -22.66 -16.78
C ALA A 79 -3.96 -23.74 -15.81
N GLU A 80 -3.49 -24.86 -16.33
CA GLU A 80 -2.90 -25.93 -15.54
C GLU A 80 -1.50 -25.57 -15.05
N VAL A 81 -0.66 -25.00 -15.93
CA VAL A 81 0.66 -24.49 -15.56
C VAL A 81 0.57 -23.46 -14.43
N ALA A 82 -0.37 -22.51 -14.53
CA ALA A 82 -0.58 -21.51 -13.48
C ALA A 82 -0.97 -22.14 -12.13
N ARG A 83 -1.85 -23.16 -12.15
CA ARG A 83 -2.24 -23.91 -10.94
C ARG A 83 -1.05 -24.68 -10.34
N ARG A 84 -0.25 -25.36 -11.16
CA ARG A 84 0.95 -26.10 -10.71
C ARG A 84 1.97 -25.18 -10.04
N LEU A 85 2.09 -23.95 -10.52
CA LEU A 85 3.00 -22.94 -9.98
C LEU A 85 2.36 -22.07 -8.87
N GLY A 86 1.11 -22.34 -8.48
CA GLY A 86 0.42 -21.58 -7.43
C GLY A 86 0.15 -20.11 -7.75
N ILE A 87 0.13 -19.73 -9.04
CA ILE A 87 -0.06 -18.34 -9.47
C ILE A 87 -1.36 -18.16 -10.26
N GLY A 88 -1.85 -16.92 -10.32
CA GLY A 88 -2.98 -16.57 -11.18
C GLY A 88 -2.60 -16.62 -12.67
N ARG A 89 -3.55 -16.95 -13.53
CA ARG A 89 -3.35 -16.99 -15.01
C ARG A 89 -2.77 -15.68 -15.57
N THR A 90 -3.24 -14.53 -15.07
CA THR A 90 -2.71 -13.21 -15.45
C THR A 90 -1.25 -13.01 -15.05
N THR A 91 -0.82 -13.59 -13.93
CA THR A 91 0.58 -13.56 -13.51
C THR A 91 1.43 -14.42 -14.45
N LEU A 92 0.94 -15.60 -14.82
CA LEU A 92 1.63 -16.47 -15.78
C LEU A 92 1.81 -15.76 -17.14
N TYR A 93 0.77 -15.11 -17.66
CA TYR A 93 0.88 -14.35 -18.91
C TYR A 93 1.92 -13.23 -18.85
N LYS A 94 2.05 -12.53 -17.71
CA LYS A 94 3.09 -11.50 -17.53
C LYS A 94 4.50 -12.07 -17.65
N TYR A 95 4.74 -13.26 -17.08
CA TYR A 95 6.05 -13.94 -17.16
C TYR A 95 6.34 -14.54 -18.55
N LEU A 96 5.31 -14.91 -19.31
CA LEU A 96 5.46 -15.45 -20.66
C LEU A 96 5.60 -14.35 -21.74
N ASN A 97 5.04 -13.16 -21.51
CA ASN A 97 5.11 -12.02 -22.43
C ASN A 97 6.25 -11.03 -22.11
N GLN A 98 7.02 -11.27 -21.04
CA GLN A 98 8.29 -10.60 -20.76
C GLN A 98 9.42 -11.25 -21.57
#